data_AF-A0A127MD09-F1
#
_entry.id   AF-A0A127MD09-F1
#
_cell.length_a   1.000
_cell.length_b   1.000
_cell.length_c   1.000
_cell.angle_alpha   90.00
_cell.angle_beta   90.00
_cell.angle_gamma   90.00
#
_symmetry.space_group_name_H-M   'P 1'
#
loop_
_entity.id
_entity.type
_entity.pdbx_description
1 polymer ?
#
loop_
_entity_poly.entity_id
_entity_poly.type
_entity_poly.pdbx_seq_one_letter_code
_entity_poly.pdbx_strand_id
1 'polypeptide(L)'
;MSDLATAVGMSPSNLYRFFENKDALAEAMAGEWFAELLVIMEELVSADMPVEEKLYQFFAKRVVIKRARYEDDPELFESYMELGNEHFDVIKGYVDLADHYMASILAEAMEKGYFKGLELDAVVSLVNTMMQPFCNPQLMMQMMHLATEERLRIVVNTIFKGLHADNGRAIKKPELHVAG
;
A
#
# COMPACT_ATOMS: atom_id res chain seq x y z
N MET A 1 20.89 9.71 17.56
CA MET A 1 21.30 8.78 18.64
C MET A 1 21.41 9.48 19.98
N SER A 2 22.30 10.46 20.22
CA SER A 2 22.40 11.10 21.55
C SER A 2 21.14 11.87 21.97
N ASP A 3 20.61 12.70 21.09
CA ASP A 3 19.39 13.47 21.38
C ASP A 3 18.17 12.56 21.51
N LEU A 4 18.05 11.55 20.64
CA LEU A 4 17.00 10.54 20.73
C LEU A 4 17.08 9.74 22.03
N ALA A 5 18.27 9.28 22.41
CA ALA A 5 18.47 8.56 23.67
C ALA A 5 18.03 9.43 24.86
N THR A 6 18.34 10.72 24.82
CA THR A 6 17.88 11.69 25.83
C THR A 6 16.35 11.82 25.82
N ALA A 7 15.73 11.94 24.64
CA ALA A 7 14.29 12.05 24.48
C ALA A 7 13.51 10.80 24.95
N VAL A 8 14.08 9.60 24.78
CA VAL A 8 13.48 8.32 25.22
C VAL A 8 13.97 7.86 26.60
N GLY A 9 14.73 8.68 27.32
CA GLY A 9 15.22 8.37 28.67
C GLY A 9 16.25 7.23 28.74
N MET A 10 16.95 6.95 27.63
CA MET A 10 17.98 5.92 27.52
C MET A 10 19.39 6.53 27.43
N SER A 11 20.41 5.74 27.77
CA SER A 11 21.78 6.13 27.43
C SER A 11 22.05 5.87 25.95
N PRO A 12 22.89 6.67 25.27
CA PRO A 12 23.27 6.41 23.88
C PRO A 12 23.84 5.00 23.67
N SER A 13 24.62 4.50 24.63
CA SER A 13 25.17 3.14 24.62
C SER A 13 24.10 2.06 24.72
N ASN A 14 22.99 2.30 25.43
CA ASN A 14 21.86 1.37 25.45
C ASN A 14 21.14 1.33 24.11
N LEU A 15 20.98 2.48 23.46
CA LEU A 15 20.35 2.58 22.13
C LEU A 15 21.16 1.84 21.06
N TYR A 16 22.50 1.91 21.11
CA TYR A 16 23.38 1.16 20.22
C TYR A 16 23.31 -0.36 20.37
N ARG A 17 22.73 -0.89 21.47
CA ARG A 17 22.48 -2.34 21.62
C ARG A 17 21.31 -2.82 20.77
N PHE A 18 20.38 -1.93 20.44
CA PHE A 18 19.20 -2.23 19.62
C PHE A 18 19.43 -1.86 18.16
N PHE A 19 20.15 -0.77 17.90
CA PHE A 19 20.42 -0.28 16.55
C PHE A 19 21.90 0.05 16.39
N GLU A 20 22.57 -0.67 15.49
CA GLU A 20 24.02 -0.55 15.29
C GLU A 20 24.45 0.86 14.87
N ASN A 21 23.59 1.58 14.14
CA ASN A 21 23.81 2.95 13.69
C ASN A 21 22.47 3.68 13.49
N LYS A 22 22.52 4.93 13.01
CA LYS A 22 21.33 5.73 12.72
C LYS A 22 20.47 5.13 11.60
N ASP A 23 21.10 4.52 10.60
CA ASP A 23 20.45 3.95 9.43
C ASP A 23 19.63 2.72 9.84
N ALA A 24 20.18 1.85 10.71
CA ALA A 24 19.46 0.69 11.26
C ALA A 24 18.24 1.10 12.11
N LEU A 25 18.32 2.24 12.80
CA LEU A 25 17.17 2.82 13.49
C LEU A 25 16.13 3.37 12.49
N ALA A 26 16.58 4.09 11.47
CA ALA A 26 15.72 4.62 10.42
C ALA A 26 14.95 3.50 9.69
N GLU A 27 15.63 2.42 9.32
CA GLU A 27 15.02 1.23 8.72
C GLU A 27 13.95 0.62 9.63
N ALA A 28 14.23 0.48 10.93
CA ALA A 28 13.27 -0.03 11.89
C ALA A 28 12.06 0.88 12.07
N MET A 29 12.27 2.20 12.11
CA MET A 29 11.19 3.18 12.18
C MET A 29 10.30 3.15 10.93
N ALA A 30 10.91 3.07 9.73
CA ALA A 30 10.18 2.90 8.48
C ALA A 30 9.39 1.58 8.47
N GLY A 31 10.02 0.48 8.89
CA GLY A 31 9.37 -0.83 8.96
C GLY A 31 8.14 -0.83 9.87
N GLU A 32 8.28 -0.27 11.07
CA GLU A 32 7.17 -0.16 12.04
C GLU A 32 6.00 0.68 11.47
N TRP A 33 6.31 1.77 10.75
CA TRP A 33 5.28 2.60 10.13
C TRP A 33 4.41 1.80 9.15
N PHE A 34 4.99 0.88 8.39
CA PHE A 34 4.26 0.06 7.42
C PHE A 34 3.68 -1.24 8.00
N ALA A 35 4.16 -1.69 9.17
CA ALA A 35 3.76 -2.96 9.79
C ALA A 35 2.24 -3.04 10.04
N GLU A 36 1.64 -1.99 10.59
CA GLU A 36 0.18 -1.93 10.83
C GLU A 36 -0.62 -2.13 9.53
N LEU A 37 -0.14 -1.56 8.42
CA LEU A 37 -0.82 -1.68 7.12
C LEU A 37 -0.74 -3.12 6.58
N LEU A 38 0.36 -3.83 6.82
CA LEU A 38 0.53 -5.23 6.41
C LEU A 38 -0.44 -6.15 7.15
N VAL A 39 -0.55 -5.99 8.47
CA VAL A 39 -1.47 -6.79 9.30
C VAL A 39 -2.90 -6.66 8.80
N ILE A 40 -3.35 -5.43 8.51
CA ILE A 40 -4.68 -5.17 7.97
C ILE A 40 -4.90 -5.89 6.64
N MET A 41 -3.91 -5.88 5.75
CA MET A 41 -4.03 -6.55 4.45
C MET A 41 -4.11 -8.07 4.61
N GLU A 42 -3.29 -8.65 5.48
CA GLU A 42 -3.29 -10.08 5.79
C GLU A 42 -4.65 -10.56 6.34
N GLU A 43 -5.23 -9.80 7.28
CA GLU A 43 -6.55 -10.08 7.84
C GLU A 43 -7.66 -10.06 6.77
N LEU A 44 -7.60 -9.08 5.86
CA LEU A 44 -8.61 -8.93 4.80
C LEU A 44 -8.55 -10.04 3.74
N VAL A 45 -7.34 -10.47 3.37
CA VAL A 45 -7.17 -11.61 2.45
C VAL A 45 -7.84 -12.86 3.02
N SER A 46 -7.66 -13.09 4.32
CA SER A 46 -8.16 -14.26 5.04
C SER A 46 -9.64 -14.16 5.46
N ALA A 47 -10.25 -12.98 5.34
CA ALA A 47 -11.63 -12.75 5.79
C ALA A 47 -12.66 -13.53 4.96
N ASP A 48 -13.70 -14.06 5.61
CA ASP A 48 -14.85 -14.63 4.91
C ASP A 48 -15.84 -13.52 4.53
N MET A 49 -15.62 -12.90 3.37
CA MET A 49 -16.46 -11.80 2.86
C MET A 49 -16.44 -11.71 1.33
N PRO A 50 -17.39 -10.99 0.70
CA PRO A 50 -17.39 -10.77 -0.75
C PRO A 50 -16.07 -10.15 -1.24
N VAL A 51 -15.57 -10.59 -2.40
CA VAL A 51 -14.26 -10.15 -2.95
C VAL A 51 -14.23 -8.65 -3.27
N GLU A 52 -15.37 -8.09 -3.63
CA GLU A 52 -15.58 -6.67 -3.86
C GLU A 52 -15.40 -5.88 -2.57
N GLU A 53 -15.87 -6.43 -1.46
CA GLU A 53 -15.69 -5.83 -0.14
C GLU A 53 -14.26 -5.99 0.36
N LYS A 54 -13.62 -7.15 0.13
CA LYS A 54 -12.18 -7.34 0.41
C LYS A 54 -11.35 -6.27 -0.27
N LEU A 55 -11.51 -6.11 -1.60
CA LEU A 55 -10.73 -5.14 -2.37
C LEU A 55 -11.03 -3.70 -1.94
N TYR A 56 -12.29 -3.37 -1.66
CA TYR A 56 -12.63 -2.05 -1.12
C TYR A 56 -11.92 -1.79 0.21
N GLN A 57 -12.06 -2.68 1.18
CA GLN A 57 -11.49 -2.52 2.51
C GLN A 57 -9.96 -2.49 2.48
N PHE A 58 -9.36 -3.24 1.55
CA PHE A 58 -7.92 -3.29 1.32
C PHE A 58 -7.36 -1.89 1.06
N PHE A 59 -8.03 -1.09 0.22
CA PHE A 59 -7.64 0.29 -0.02
C PHE A 59 -8.18 1.26 1.03
N ALA A 60 -9.45 1.11 1.44
CA ALA A 60 -10.13 2.08 2.30
C ALA A 60 -9.45 2.24 3.65
N LYS A 61 -9.12 1.13 4.31
CA LYS A 61 -8.42 1.17 5.61
C LYS A 61 -7.06 1.84 5.50
N ARG A 62 -6.32 1.55 4.43
CA ARG A 62 -5.01 2.15 4.16
C ARG A 62 -5.10 3.66 3.90
N VAL A 63 -6.11 4.10 3.14
CA VAL A 63 -6.38 5.54 2.90
C VAL A 63 -6.67 6.25 4.21
N VAL A 64 -7.55 5.69 5.05
CA VAL A 64 -7.93 6.27 6.34
C VAL A 64 -6.72 6.44 7.24
N ILE A 65 -5.89 5.39 7.39
CA ILE A 65 -4.70 5.44 8.24
C ILE A 65 -3.69 6.46 7.74
N LYS A 66 -3.37 6.44 6.43
CA LYS A 66 -2.41 7.38 5.87
C LYS A 66 -2.90 8.83 5.94
N ARG A 67 -4.19 9.06 5.74
CA ARG A 67 -4.79 10.40 5.91
C ARG A 67 -4.71 10.86 7.37
N ALA A 68 -5.10 10.01 8.32
CA ALA A 68 -5.04 10.35 9.73
C ALA A 68 -3.61 10.70 10.17
N ARG A 69 -2.62 9.92 9.72
CA ARG A 69 -1.19 10.19 9.98
C ARG A 69 -0.72 11.51 9.37
N TYR A 70 -1.17 11.84 8.16
CA TYR A 70 -0.84 13.12 7.52
C TYR A 70 -1.55 14.32 8.19
N GLU A 71 -2.80 14.15 8.60
CA GLU A 71 -3.56 15.21 9.29
C GLU A 71 -3.05 15.48 10.71
N ASP A 72 -2.50 14.47 11.37
CA ASP A 72 -1.86 14.58 12.69
C ASP A 72 -0.55 15.37 12.63
N ASP A 73 0.34 14.99 11.71
CA ASP A 73 1.62 15.68 11.49
C ASP A 73 2.11 15.51 10.03
N PRO A 74 1.88 16.51 9.16
CA PRO A 74 2.32 16.48 7.77
C PRO A 74 3.84 16.38 7.60
N GLU A 75 4.61 17.05 8.48
CA GLU A 75 6.08 17.08 8.39
C GLU A 75 6.66 15.71 8.77
N LEU A 76 6.11 15.09 9.81
CA LEU A 76 6.47 13.72 10.19
C LEU A 76 6.07 12.71 9.11
N PHE A 77 4.89 12.87 8.51
CA PHE A 77 4.46 12.01 7.41
C PHE A 77 5.43 12.10 6.23
N GLU A 78 5.80 13.30 5.80
CA GLU A 78 6.76 13.53 4.72
C GLU A 78 8.13 12.91 5.06
N SER A 79 8.60 13.10 6.29
CA SER A 79 9.85 12.49 6.78
C SER A 79 9.84 10.97 6.64
N TYR A 80 8.73 10.28 6.96
CA TYR A 80 8.61 8.84 6.75
C TYR A 80 8.58 8.42 5.27
N MET A 81 8.02 9.27 4.39
CA MET A 81 8.04 9.00 2.95
C MET A 81 9.44 9.15 2.38
N GLU A 82 10.18 10.17 2.79
CA GLU A 82 11.60 10.36 2.44
C GLU A 82 12.44 9.18 2.94
N LEU A 83 12.28 8.81 4.21
CA LEU A 83 13.00 7.69 4.83
C LEU A 83 12.76 6.38 4.07
N GLY A 84 11.53 6.15 3.63
CA GLY A 84 11.20 4.99 2.86
C GLY A 84 11.80 4.97 1.45
N ASN A 85 11.93 6.13 0.80
CA ASN A 85 12.61 6.25 -0.49
C ASN A 85 14.12 6.04 -0.35
N GLU A 86 14.73 6.56 0.74
CA GLU A 86 16.15 6.36 1.06
C GLU A 86 16.46 4.90 1.40
N HIS A 87 15.57 4.23 2.13
CA HIS A 87 15.69 2.82 2.54
C HIS A 87 14.76 1.91 1.72
N PHE A 88 14.93 1.94 0.40
CA PHE A 88 14.06 1.26 -0.56
C PHE A 88 13.86 -0.24 -0.27
N ASP A 89 14.85 -0.94 0.27
CA ASP A 89 14.72 -2.39 0.59
C ASP A 89 13.63 -2.68 1.63
N VAL A 90 13.43 -1.77 2.60
CA VAL A 90 12.37 -1.88 3.62
C VAL A 90 10.99 -1.63 2.99
N ILE A 91 10.86 -0.59 2.17
CA ILE A 91 9.62 -0.32 1.42
C ILE A 91 9.32 -1.44 0.44
N LYS A 92 10.32 -1.99 -0.23
CA LYS A 92 10.15 -3.02 -1.25
C LYS A 92 9.47 -4.25 -0.68
N GLY A 93 9.88 -4.70 0.52
CA GLY A 93 9.21 -5.81 1.21
C GLY A 93 7.72 -5.53 1.48
N TYR A 94 7.39 -4.29 1.87
CA TYR A 94 6.00 -3.86 2.04
C TYR A 94 5.22 -3.85 0.71
N VAL A 95 5.81 -3.30 -0.36
CA VAL A 95 5.17 -3.21 -1.69
C VAL A 95 4.94 -4.60 -2.26
N ASP A 96 5.95 -5.48 -2.20
CA ASP A 96 5.86 -6.85 -2.68
C ASP A 96 4.74 -7.64 -1.96
N LEU A 97 4.62 -7.47 -0.63
CA LEU A 97 3.53 -8.09 0.14
C LEU A 97 2.16 -7.48 -0.18
N ALA A 98 2.07 -6.16 -0.34
CA ALA A 98 0.83 -5.50 -0.73
C ALA A 98 0.35 -5.99 -2.11
N ASP A 99 1.25 -6.09 -3.09
CA ASP A 99 0.96 -6.60 -4.42
C ASP A 99 0.57 -8.09 -4.37
N HIS A 100 1.25 -8.89 -3.55
CA HIS A 100 0.89 -10.30 -3.32
C HIS A 100 -0.53 -10.44 -2.78
N TYR A 101 -0.88 -9.72 -1.71
CA TYR A 101 -2.21 -9.78 -1.10
C TYR A 101 -3.31 -9.28 -2.04
N MET A 102 -3.05 -8.21 -2.80
CA MET A 102 -3.97 -7.73 -3.82
C MET A 102 -4.16 -8.78 -4.92
N ALA A 103 -3.09 -9.42 -5.39
CA ALA A 103 -3.15 -10.49 -6.37
C ALA A 103 -3.98 -11.68 -5.87
N SER A 104 -3.87 -12.05 -4.58
CA SER A 104 -4.72 -13.10 -3.98
C SER A 104 -6.21 -12.75 -4.02
N ILE A 105 -6.58 -11.51 -3.65
CA ILE A 105 -7.99 -11.05 -3.72
C ILE A 105 -8.51 -11.07 -5.16
N LEU A 106 -7.67 -10.63 -6.12
CA LEU A 106 -8.06 -10.59 -7.53
C LEU A 106 -8.13 -11.99 -8.16
N ALA A 107 -7.27 -12.92 -7.74
CA ALA A 107 -7.36 -14.32 -8.14
C ALA A 107 -8.67 -14.95 -7.64
N GLU A 108 -9.04 -14.74 -6.38
CA GLU A 108 -10.33 -15.18 -5.83
C GLU A 108 -11.52 -14.60 -6.62
N ALA A 109 -11.42 -13.33 -7.03
CA ALA A 109 -12.43 -12.71 -7.87
C ALA A 109 -12.53 -13.35 -9.27
N MET A 110 -11.40 -13.70 -9.89
CA MET A 110 -11.38 -14.39 -11.19
C MET A 110 -12.06 -15.77 -11.09
N GLU A 111 -11.83 -16.52 -10.01
CA GLU A 111 -12.50 -17.80 -9.75
C GLU A 111 -14.03 -17.64 -9.65
N LYS A 112 -14.50 -16.50 -9.15
CA LYS A 112 -15.93 -16.12 -9.09
C LYS A 112 -16.49 -15.58 -10.41
N GLY A 113 -15.68 -15.57 -11.48
CA GLY A 113 -16.10 -15.21 -12.83
C GLY A 113 -15.96 -13.73 -13.19
N TYR A 114 -15.25 -12.95 -12.37
CA TYR A 114 -14.86 -11.58 -12.70
C TYR A 114 -13.71 -11.54 -13.71
N PHE A 115 -13.49 -10.36 -14.31
CA PHE A 115 -12.33 -10.08 -15.17
C PHE A 115 -12.17 -11.01 -16.39
N LYS A 116 -13.30 -11.44 -16.98
CA LYS A 116 -13.33 -12.41 -18.08
C LYS A 116 -12.38 -12.02 -19.22
N GLY A 117 -11.60 -13.00 -19.67
CA GLY A 117 -10.67 -12.86 -20.80
C GLY A 117 -9.36 -12.14 -20.47
N LEU A 118 -9.11 -11.79 -19.20
CA LEU A 118 -7.84 -11.23 -18.73
C LEU A 118 -7.07 -12.26 -17.91
N GLU A 119 -5.74 -12.17 -17.97
CA GLU A 119 -4.82 -12.92 -17.10
C GLU A 119 -4.59 -12.16 -15.79
N LEU A 120 -4.27 -12.86 -14.70
CA LEU A 120 -4.07 -12.27 -13.37
C LEU A 120 -3.07 -11.08 -13.40
N ASP A 121 -1.93 -11.25 -14.05
CA ASP A 121 -0.92 -10.19 -14.19
C ASP A 121 -1.49 -8.90 -14.81
N ALA A 122 -2.38 -9.04 -15.81
CA ALA A 122 -3.02 -7.91 -16.45
C ALA A 122 -4.04 -7.26 -15.52
N VAL A 123 -4.84 -8.05 -14.80
CA VAL A 123 -5.81 -7.55 -13.82
C VAL A 123 -5.08 -6.79 -12.70
N VAL A 124 -4.05 -7.38 -12.11
CA VAL A 124 -3.22 -6.75 -11.06
C VAL A 124 -2.65 -5.42 -11.53
N SER A 125 -2.04 -5.40 -12.72
CA SER A 125 -1.46 -4.17 -13.28
C SER A 125 -2.50 -3.07 -13.52
N LEU A 126 -3.65 -3.42 -14.10
CA LEU A 126 -4.74 -2.47 -14.39
C LEU A 126 -5.38 -1.95 -13.10
N VAL A 127 -5.67 -2.82 -12.14
CA VAL A 127 -6.20 -2.44 -10.83
C VAL A 127 -5.21 -1.53 -10.11
N ASN A 128 -3.93 -1.90 -10.02
CA ASN A 128 -2.92 -1.06 -9.38
C ASN A 128 -2.84 0.33 -10.03
N THR A 129 -2.93 0.41 -11.36
CA THR A 129 -2.93 1.68 -12.12
C THR A 129 -4.14 2.54 -11.77
N MET A 130 -5.35 1.96 -11.80
CA MET A 130 -6.59 2.68 -11.47
C MET A 130 -6.65 3.13 -10.00
N MET A 131 -5.93 2.44 -9.13
CA MET A 131 -5.93 2.66 -7.69
C MET A 131 -4.81 3.57 -7.18
N GLN A 132 -3.91 4.05 -8.05
CA GLN A 132 -2.79 4.93 -7.68
C GLN A 132 -3.20 6.12 -6.79
N PRO A 133 -4.31 6.87 -7.08
CA PRO A 133 -4.74 7.98 -6.23
C PRO A 133 -5.12 7.59 -4.79
N PHE A 134 -5.34 6.30 -4.52
CA PHE A 134 -5.75 5.77 -3.23
C PHE A 134 -4.63 4.96 -2.53
N CYS A 135 -3.49 4.72 -3.17
CA CYS A 135 -2.44 3.86 -2.61
C CYS A 135 -1.06 4.52 -2.55
N ASN A 136 -0.71 5.33 -3.56
CA ASN A 136 0.53 6.08 -3.64
C ASN A 136 0.46 7.27 -2.68
N PRO A 137 1.30 7.34 -1.63
CA PRO A 137 1.23 8.41 -0.63
C PRO A 137 1.30 9.82 -1.24
N GLN A 138 2.27 10.06 -2.13
CA GLN A 138 2.48 11.37 -2.74
C GLN A 138 1.27 11.81 -3.58
N LEU A 139 0.80 10.93 -4.47
CA LEU A 139 -0.35 11.22 -5.32
C LEU A 139 -1.63 11.39 -4.50
N MET A 140 -1.82 10.56 -3.48
CA MET A 140 -2.98 10.63 -2.60
C MET A 140 -3.04 11.94 -1.84
N MET A 141 -1.92 12.49 -1.38
CA MET A 141 -1.91 13.81 -0.71
C MET A 141 -2.21 14.94 -1.70
N GLN A 142 -1.67 14.89 -2.93
CA GLN A 142 -2.01 15.84 -3.99
C GLN A 142 -3.48 15.78 -4.39
N MET A 143 -4.08 14.58 -4.34
CA MET A 143 -5.46 14.32 -4.74
C MET A 143 -6.40 14.09 -3.56
N MET A 144 -6.06 14.56 -2.35
CA MET A 144 -6.80 14.21 -1.14
C MET A 144 -8.29 14.55 -1.20
N HIS A 145 -8.63 15.67 -1.83
CA HIS A 145 -10.00 16.11 -2.09
C HIS A 145 -10.78 15.18 -3.06
N LEU A 146 -10.09 14.32 -3.82
CA LEU A 146 -10.67 13.33 -4.74
C LEU A 146 -10.53 11.90 -4.23
N ALA A 147 -9.54 11.60 -3.39
CA ALA A 147 -9.32 10.27 -2.82
C ALA A 147 -10.27 10.01 -1.63
N THR A 148 -11.57 10.20 -1.81
CA THR A 148 -12.59 9.98 -0.76
C THR A 148 -13.06 8.53 -0.74
N GLU A 149 -13.57 8.05 0.41
CA GLU A 149 -14.15 6.71 0.51
C GLU A 149 -15.30 6.47 -0.46
N GLU A 150 -16.14 7.48 -0.68
CA GLU A 150 -17.24 7.41 -1.65
C GLU A 150 -16.71 7.18 -3.07
N ARG A 151 -15.72 7.95 -3.50
CA ARG A 151 -15.10 7.81 -4.83
C ARG A 151 -14.37 6.48 -4.95
N LEU A 152 -13.66 6.06 -3.91
CA LEU A 152 -13.03 4.75 -3.83
C LEU A 152 -14.04 3.63 -4.07
N ARG A 153 -15.20 3.67 -3.38
CA ARG A 153 -16.26 2.68 -3.57
C ARG A 153 -16.77 2.63 -5.00
N ILE A 154 -16.96 3.79 -5.62
CA ILE A 154 -17.40 3.88 -7.03
C ILE A 154 -16.34 3.29 -7.97
N VAL A 155 -15.06 3.58 -7.75
CA VAL A 155 -13.95 3.04 -8.56
C VAL A 155 -13.89 1.52 -8.43
N VAL A 156 -13.91 0.98 -7.21
CA VAL A 156 -13.92 -0.48 -6.98
C VAL A 156 -15.12 -1.14 -7.65
N ASN A 157 -16.32 -0.58 -7.49
CA ASN A 157 -17.52 -1.09 -8.17
C ASN A 157 -17.37 -1.06 -9.70
N THR A 158 -16.74 -0.02 -10.25
CA THR A 158 -16.49 0.12 -11.68
C THR A 158 -15.50 -0.93 -12.17
N ILE A 159 -14.44 -1.21 -11.40
CA ILE A 159 -13.48 -2.26 -11.68
C ILE A 159 -14.18 -3.62 -11.79
N PHE A 160 -14.94 -4.03 -10.77
CA PHE A 160 -15.60 -5.34 -10.78
C PHE A 160 -16.67 -5.47 -11.86
N LYS A 161 -17.41 -4.39 -12.16
CA LYS A 161 -18.49 -4.42 -13.18
C LYS A 161 -17.98 -4.24 -14.61
N GLY A 162 -16.87 -3.53 -14.79
CA GLY A 162 -16.45 -3.00 -16.07
C GLY A 162 -15.13 -3.55 -16.60
N LEU A 163 -14.25 -4.09 -15.74
CA LEU A 163 -12.95 -4.60 -16.20
C LEU A 163 -13.10 -6.01 -16.78
N HIS A 164 -12.89 -6.14 -18.08
CA HIS A 164 -12.86 -7.40 -18.83
C HIS A 164 -12.10 -7.18 -20.14
N ALA A 165 -11.70 -8.24 -20.81
CA ALA A 165 -11.11 -8.12 -22.14
C ALA A 165 -12.19 -7.71 -23.15
N ASP A 166 -11.88 -6.72 -23.98
CA ASP A 166 -12.62 -6.53 -25.22
C ASP A 166 -12.41 -7.75 -26.10
N ASN A 167 -13.49 -8.23 -26.74
CA ASN A 167 -13.42 -9.33 -27.70
C ASN A 167 -12.47 -8.96 -28.87
N GLY A 168 -11.18 -9.26 -28.73
CA GLY A 168 -10.20 -9.23 -29.84
C GLY A 168 -8.83 -8.58 -29.62
N ARG A 169 -8.44 -8.09 -28.43
CA ARG A 169 -7.08 -7.56 -28.22
C ARG A 169 -6.48 -7.95 -26.87
N ALA A 170 -5.48 -8.82 -26.89
CA ALA A 170 -4.64 -9.09 -25.73
C ALA A 170 -3.81 -7.84 -25.38
N ILE A 171 -3.88 -7.39 -24.13
CA ILE A 171 -3.01 -6.34 -23.60
C ILE A 171 -1.63 -6.96 -23.38
N LYS A 172 -0.60 -6.46 -24.09
CA LYS A 172 0.79 -6.85 -23.84
C LYS A 172 1.21 -6.33 -22.46
N LYS A 173 1.89 -7.18 -21.69
CA LYS A 173 2.46 -6.90 -20.37
C LYS A 173 3.28 -5.60 -20.42
N PRO A 174 2.92 -4.54 -19.68
CA PRO A 174 3.83 -3.42 -19.47
C PRO A 174 4.96 -3.87 -18.53
N GLU A 175 6.17 -3.40 -18.76
CA GLU A 175 7.22 -3.46 -17.75
C GLU A 175 6.77 -2.59 -16.57
N LEU A 176 6.55 -3.23 -15.41
CA LEU A 176 6.28 -2.53 -14.16
C LEU A 176 7.57 -1.83 -13.74
N HIS A 177 7.75 -0.59 -14.19
CA HIS A 177 8.69 0.32 -13.56
C HIS A 177 8.08 0.75 -12.24
N VAL A 178 8.51 0.10 -11.15
CA VAL A 178 8.35 0.66 -9.81
C VAL A 178 9.14 1.96 -9.83
N ALA A 179 8.43 3.09 -9.89
CA ALA A 179 9.04 4.39 -9.73
C ALA A 179 9.71 4.41 -8.35
N GLY A 180 11.03 4.50 -8.34
CA GLY A 180 11.81 4.80 -7.14
C GLY A 180 11.68 6.26 -6.74
#